data_AF-A0A285M7Q1-F1
#
_entry.id   AF-A0A285M7Q1-F1
#
_cell.length_a   1.000
_cell.length_b   1.000
_cell.length_c   1.000
_cell.angle_alpha   90.00
_cell.angle_beta   90.00
_cell.angle_gamma   90.00
#
_symmetry.space_group_name_H-M   'P 1'
#
loop_
_entity.id
_entity.type
_entity.pdbx_description
1 polymer ?
#
loop_
_entity_poly.entity_id
_entity_poly.type
_entity_poly.pdbx_seq_one_letter_code
_entity_poly.pdbx_strand_id
1 'polypeptide(L)'
;MQVNTPVSILDLPPIVRDVEPGFRDPILFDYSQNNEGFTIFSAPGSMLSPMFNPVPTMAQTTQSTDTSGQNTEEPVDTLNKSMPSALTTPVLPNVPSSLPEGDGTAPTGETAPAVPPVMDPITAPAVDQETKPSEPAAPSEIGSEALDAPDASPSASNQAEDDARPPSSHRPVLRQSLSVLYTEQRPFLLYASDASITYLMPNAIVGNPSLSRYLRDILEQRALISWQEMRTERAAEATEAQTANAPSGKEIEAVERPSLVITGRVEDQFASSNYISLYLEEQRSLGDVGFPKTLLSFNYDLTSRSAFGLADLFRNETNNALNSVAQLLTAYIQADIVRQKSIRLGTQVTPQQDSWLSNMRPDLDFLSTFTLVPSRQNGQIAGLKFHFNPGLLGAEADGAYDVYVPAAIFAPSLAPRFADMFGGEAMMASRHYASGFSTASVNLAGLRSDADIGGDMVLEGEVPASWCDGFHLSLTDKNSGQIVAEAFVNKLPDVPSFGLADNMLRFRAELSAPGNGGTTGELVFEPYKIEVKNGRLQPRSGSVCRSDEEITPPDPEQDTVSVPVTY
;
A
#
# COMPACT_ATOMS: atom_id res chain seq x y z
N MET A 1 -64.43 -48.72 -5.76
CA MET A 1 -62.96 -48.95 -5.73
C MET A 1 -62.43 -48.34 -4.46
N GLN A 2 -61.54 -49.08 -3.78
CA GLN A 2 -61.29 -49.04 -2.34
C GLN A 2 -60.61 -47.76 -1.82
N VAL A 3 -61.01 -47.47 -0.57
CA VAL A 3 -60.43 -46.58 0.44
C VAL A 3 -59.06 -47.08 0.88
N ASN A 4 -58.13 -46.18 1.25
CA ASN A 4 -57.23 -46.36 2.40
C ASN A 4 -56.40 -45.09 2.71
N THR A 5 -56.58 -44.57 3.93
CA THR A 5 -55.60 -43.91 4.81
C THR A 5 -55.36 -44.88 6.01
N PRO A 6 -54.48 -44.62 7.00
CA PRO A 6 -53.14 -43.99 7.05
C PRO A 6 -52.12 -44.90 7.80
N VAL A 7 -50.83 -44.52 7.88
CA VAL A 7 -49.92 -45.00 8.95
C VAL A 7 -48.98 -43.86 9.39
N SER A 8 -49.04 -43.53 10.68
CA SER A 8 -48.07 -42.71 11.43
C SER A 8 -47.06 -43.62 12.12
N ILE A 9 -45.77 -43.29 12.08
CA ILE A 9 -44.72 -43.88 12.93
C ILE A 9 -43.77 -42.78 13.40
N LEU A 10 -43.87 -42.50 14.71
CA LEU A 10 -42.87 -42.18 15.75
C LEU A 10 -41.76 -41.13 15.56
N ASP A 11 -41.73 -40.27 16.57
CA ASP A 11 -40.69 -39.34 17.03
C ASP A 11 -39.27 -39.94 17.08
N LEU A 12 -38.31 -39.16 16.58
CA LEU A 12 -36.89 -39.22 16.96
C LEU A 12 -36.39 -37.80 17.25
N PRO A 13 -35.56 -37.59 18.29
CA PRO A 13 -35.08 -36.27 18.69
C PRO A 13 -34.07 -35.71 17.67
N PRO A 14 -33.94 -34.37 17.56
CA PRO A 14 -32.96 -33.77 16.67
C PRO A 14 -31.54 -34.00 17.21
N ILE A 15 -30.71 -34.66 16.40
CA ILE A 15 -29.26 -34.64 16.57
C ILE A 15 -28.79 -33.24 16.19
N VAL A 16 -28.39 -32.47 17.19
CA VAL A 16 -27.58 -31.26 17.00
C VAL A 16 -26.23 -31.71 16.46
N ARG A 17 -26.00 -31.51 15.17
CA ARG A 17 -24.65 -31.42 14.62
C ARG A 17 -24.33 -29.94 14.53
N ASP A 18 -23.30 -29.53 15.27
CA ASP A 18 -22.63 -28.27 15.07
C ASP A 18 -22.17 -28.20 13.60
N VAL A 19 -22.88 -27.42 12.81
CA VAL A 19 -22.46 -27.04 11.46
C VAL A 19 -21.54 -25.86 11.66
N GLU A 20 -20.23 -26.09 11.46
CA GLU A 20 -19.27 -25.02 11.27
C GLU A 20 -19.79 -24.05 10.18
N PRO A 21 -19.71 -22.73 10.39
CA PRO A 21 -20.18 -21.79 9.38
C PRO A 21 -19.34 -21.94 8.12
N GLY A 22 -20.02 -22.34 7.04
CA GLY A 22 -19.43 -22.58 5.74
C GLY A 22 -18.63 -21.38 5.24
N PHE A 23 -17.42 -21.68 4.79
CA PHE A 23 -16.64 -20.87 3.86
C PHE A 23 -17.57 -20.42 2.72
N ARG A 24 -17.82 -19.11 2.62
CA ARG A 24 -18.36 -18.53 1.40
C ARG A 24 -17.23 -18.53 0.37
N ASP A 25 -17.53 -19.03 -0.83
CA ASP A 25 -16.60 -18.97 -1.97
C ASP A 25 -16.04 -17.55 -2.13
N PRO A 26 -14.74 -17.38 -2.37
CA PRO A 26 -14.18 -16.07 -2.68
C PRO A 26 -14.88 -15.53 -3.93
N ILE A 27 -15.41 -14.32 -3.82
CA ILE A 27 -15.90 -13.55 -4.96
C ILE A 27 -14.72 -13.40 -5.92
N LEU A 28 -14.71 -14.19 -6.99
CA LEU A 28 -13.85 -13.99 -8.13
C LEU A 28 -14.21 -12.63 -8.73
N PHE A 29 -13.32 -11.66 -8.60
CA PHE A 29 -13.36 -10.48 -9.44
C PHE A 29 -12.95 -10.91 -10.85
N ASP A 30 -13.90 -10.88 -11.78
CA ASP A 30 -13.66 -11.15 -13.20
C ASP A 30 -12.84 -10.00 -13.78
N TYR A 31 -11.51 -10.15 -13.77
CA TYR A 31 -10.55 -9.20 -14.32
C TYR A 31 -10.32 -9.48 -15.81
N SER A 32 -11.39 -9.52 -16.59
CA SER A 32 -11.32 -9.40 -18.05
C SER A 32 -11.16 -7.91 -18.37
N GLN A 33 -9.93 -7.40 -18.42
CA GLN A 33 -9.70 -6.08 -18.99
C GLN A 33 -10.10 -6.08 -20.48
N ASN A 34 -10.96 -5.10 -20.82
CA ASN A 34 -11.33 -4.74 -22.17
C ASN A 34 -10.08 -4.33 -22.98
N ASN A 35 -9.53 -5.27 -23.72
CA ASN A 35 -8.70 -4.98 -24.88
C ASN A 35 -9.65 -4.83 -26.09
N GLU A 36 -10.45 -3.76 -26.12
CA GLU A 36 -11.19 -3.41 -27.34
C GLU A 36 -10.21 -2.83 -28.36
N GLY A 37 -9.98 -3.62 -29.41
CA GLY A 37 -8.99 -3.37 -30.45
C GLY A 37 -9.20 -2.05 -31.19
N PHE A 38 -8.19 -1.18 -31.11
CA PHE A 38 -8.02 -0.07 -32.04
C PHE A 38 -7.44 -0.61 -33.35
N THR A 39 -8.30 -0.91 -34.32
CA THR A 39 -7.88 -1.40 -35.65
C THR A 39 -7.47 -0.20 -36.52
N ILE A 40 -6.17 0.03 -36.68
CA ILE A 40 -5.64 0.94 -37.71
C ILE A 40 -5.44 0.13 -38.98
N PHE A 41 -6.21 0.45 -40.03
CA PHE A 41 -5.93 -0.01 -41.38
C PHE A 41 -4.58 0.56 -41.85
N SER A 42 -3.60 -0.31 -42.09
CA SER A 42 -2.38 0.05 -42.80
C SER A 42 -2.23 -0.84 -44.04
N ALA A 43 -2.25 -0.20 -45.22
CA ALA A 43 -2.02 -0.84 -46.51
C ALA A 43 -0.51 -1.05 -46.75
N PRO A 44 -0.09 -2.04 -47.55
CA PRO A 44 1.32 -2.40 -47.68
C PRO A 44 2.03 -1.54 -48.72
N GLY A 45 3.21 -1.05 -48.38
CA GLY A 45 4.10 -0.35 -49.30
C GLY A 45 5.56 -0.45 -48.88
N SER A 46 6.27 -1.43 -49.43
CA SER A 46 7.74 -1.50 -49.44
C SER A 46 8.33 -0.28 -50.14
N MET A 47 9.39 0.31 -49.58
CA MET A 47 10.75 0.33 -50.16
C MET A 47 11.67 1.36 -49.46
N LEU A 48 12.82 0.85 -49.01
CA LEU A 48 14.17 1.42 -49.14
C LEU A 48 14.43 2.90 -48.76
N SER A 49 15.17 3.08 -47.66
CA SER A 49 16.02 4.26 -47.42
C SER A 49 17.08 4.43 -48.54
N PRO A 50 17.56 5.67 -48.79
CA PRO A 50 18.78 6.08 -48.09
C PRO A 50 18.85 7.58 -47.68
N MET A 51 19.86 7.83 -46.85
CA MET A 51 20.45 9.09 -46.38
C MET A 51 20.22 10.35 -47.23
N PHE A 52 19.93 11.48 -46.58
CA PHE A 52 20.77 12.71 -46.48
C PHE A 52 19.91 13.90 -46.00
N ASN A 53 20.36 14.59 -44.95
CA ASN A 53 19.90 15.94 -44.59
C ASN A 53 20.41 16.94 -45.64
N PRO A 54 19.62 17.97 -46.01
CA PRO A 54 19.88 19.29 -45.43
C PRO A 54 18.64 20.19 -45.20
N VAL A 55 18.72 20.99 -44.14
CA VAL A 55 18.04 22.30 -43.93
C VAL A 55 18.70 23.35 -44.87
N PRO A 56 18.12 24.53 -45.24
CA PRO A 56 16.87 25.23 -44.84
C PRO A 56 16.03 25.71 -46.06
N THR A 57 14.90 26.41 -45.83
CA THR A 57 14.65 27.79 -46.34
C THR A 57 13.25 28.29 -45.91
N MET A 58 13.23 29.51 -45.35
CA MET A 58 12.02 30.28 -45.04
C MET A 58 11.25 30.68 -46.30
N ALA A 59 9.91 30.67 -46.23
CA ALA A 59 9.09 31.54 -47.06
C ALA A 59 7.82 31.94 -46.29
N GLN A 60 7.76 33.23 -45.96
CA GLN A 60 6.54 33.93 -45.61
C GLN A 60 5.58 33.89 -46.79
N THR A 61 4.28 33.70 -46.55
CA THR A 61 3.25 34.17 -47.47
C THR A 61 2.09 34.72 -46.65
N THR A 62 2.03 36.04 -46.64
CA THR A 62 0.84 36.83 -46.35
C THR A 62 -0.25 36.51 -47.37
N GLN A 63 -1.47 36.23 -46.93
CA GLN A 63 -2.65 36.55 -47.73
C GLN A 63 -3.84 36.89 -46.83
N SER A 64 -4.12 38.19 -46.84
CA SER A 64 -5.38 38.81 -46.45
C SER A 64 -6.44 38.44 -47.48
N THR A 65 -7.67 38.17 -47.04
CA THR A 65 -8.87 38.64 -47.75
C THR A 65 -10.04 38.70 -46.77
N ASP A 66 -10.51 39.93 -46.59
CA ASP A 66 -11.83 40.28 -46.10
C ASP A 66 -12.92 39.51 -46.84
N THR A 67 -13.97 39.07 -46.14
CA THR A 67 -15.34 39.43 -46.55
C THR A 67 -16.29 39.44 -45.35
N SER A 68 -16.84 40.63 -45.13
CA SER A 68 -17.98 40.99 -44.30
C SER A 68 -19.23 40.14 -44.56
N GLY A 69 -19.97 39.82 -43.50
CA GLY A 69 -21.35 39.36 -43.56
C GLY A 69 -22.06 39.54 -42.21
N GLN A 70 -22.70 40.70 -42.03
CA GLN A 70 -23.58 41.03 -40.92
C GLN A 70 -24.78 40.07 -40.82
N ASN A 71 -25.20 39.73 -39.60
CA ASN A 71 -26.62 39.73 -39.21
C ASN A 71 -26.72 39.87 -37.68
N THR A 72 -27.61 40.78 -37.29
CA THR A 72 -27.89 41.28 -35.93
C THR A 72 -29.24 40.70 -35.45
N GLU A 73 -29.46 40.77 -34.14
CA GLU A 73 -30.74 40.66 -33.40
C GLU A 73 -31.17 39.23 -33.01
N GLU A 74 -31.55 38.88 -31.77
CA GLU A 74 -31.83 39.62 -30.52
C GLU A 74 -31.80 38.62 -29.32
N PRO A 75 -31.85 39.07 -28.05
CA PRO A 75 -31.41 38.32 -26.87
C PRO A 75 -32.53 37.52 -26.20
N VAL A 76 -32.18 36.38 -25.58
CA VAL A 76 -33.04 35.70 -24.60
C VAL A 76 -32.34 35.68 -23.25
N ASP A 77 -32.95 36.44 -22.35
CA ASP A 77 -32.67 36.62 -20.95
C ASP A 77 -33.31 35.45 -20.15
N THR A 78 -32.51 34.61 -19.49
CA THR A 78 -33.01 33.78 -18.39
C THR A 78 -31.92 33.39 -17.38
N LEU A 79 -32.08 33.94 -16.18
CA LEU A 79 -31.89 33.32 -14.87
C LEU A 79 -30.48 32.87 -14.45
N ASN A 80 -29.79 33.85 -13.87
CA ASN A 80 -28.96 33.69 -12.67
C ASN A 80 -29.56 32.72 -11.66
N LYS A 81 -28.89 31.59 -11.44
CA LYS A 81 -29.00 30.81 -10.19
C LYS A 81 -27.60 30.66 -9.60
N SER A 82 -27.34 31.55 -8.65
CA SER A 82 -26.20 31.51 -7.73
C SER A 82 -26.06 30.12 -7.12
N MET A 83 -24.91 29.49 -7.32
CA MET A 83 -24.42 28.41 -6.46
C MET A 83 -23.72 29.01 -5.24
N PRO A 84 -23.81 28.38 -4.06
CA PRO A 84 -23.22 28.89 -2.83
C PRO A 84 -21.68 28.80 -2.85
N SER A 85 -21.03 29.89 -2.45
CA SER A 85 -19.61 29.93 -2.11
C SER A 85 -19.35 29.13 -0.82
N ALA A 86 -18.94 27.87 -0.96
CA ALA A 86 -18.46 27.06 0.16
C ALA A 86 -17.51 25.94 -0.32
N LEU A 87 -16.44 26.31 -1.02
CA LEU A 87 -15.24 25.47 -1.21
C LEU A 87 -14.03 26.40 -1.18
N THR A 88 -13.75 26.98 -0.01
CA THR A 88 -12.42 27.48 0.28
C THR A 88 -11.54 26.27 0.59
N THR A 89 -10.66 25.98 -0.34
CA THR A 89 -9.53 25.05 -0.26
C THR A 89 -8.85 25.15 1.10
N PRO A 90 -8.58 24.03 1.82
CA PRO A 90 -7.57 24.08 2.87
C PRO A 90 -6.21 24.26 2.18
N VAL A 91 -5.66 25.47 2.30
CA VAL A 91 -4.27 25.76 1.97
C VAL A 91 -3.40 24.95 2.93
N LEU A 92 -2.68 23.96 2.41
CA LEU A 92 -1.61 23.29 3.14
C LEU A 92 -0.46 24.31 3.34
N PRO A 93 0.04 24.52 4.57
CA PRO A 93 1.21 25.37 4.79
C PRO A 93 2.47 24.58 4.43
N ASN A 94 3.18 25.04 3.40
CA ASN A 94 4.62 24.86 3.11
C ASN A 94 4.88 24.76 1.60
N VAL A 95 4.70 25.88 0.91
CA VAL A 95 5.40 26.14 -0.36
C VAL A 95 6.25 27.39 -0.14
N PRO A 96 7.59 27.29 -0.11
CA PRO A 96 8.44 28.47 -0.10
C PRO A 96 8.29 29.18 -1.45
N SER A 97 7.60 30.32 -1.43
CA SER A 97 7.52 31.22 -2.58
C SER A 97 8.79 32.06 -2.61
N SER A 98 9.75 31.70 -3.46
CA SER A 98 10.78 32.65 -3.87
C SER A 98 11.17 32.39 -5.32
N LEU A 99 10.63 33.22 -6.22
CA LEU A 99 11.21 33.55 -7.51
C LEU A 99 11.91 34.92 -7.33
N PRO A 100 13.06 35.15 -7.98
CA PRO A 100 13.82 36.38 -7.81
C PRO A 100 13.27 37.50 -8.70
N GLU A 101 12.70 38.53 -8.09
CA GLU A 101 12.59 39.88 -8.66
C GLU A 101 13.66 40.72 -7.95
N GLY A 102 14.61 41.37 -8.62
CA GLY A 102 14.34 42.42 -9.59
C GLY A 102 14.61 43.76 -8.91
N ASP A 103 15.85 44.24 -9.05
CA ASP A 103 16.46 45.42 -8.43
C ASP A 103 15.59 46.69 -8.55
N GLY A 104 15.33 47.40 -7.44
CA GLY A 104 14.45 48.57 -7.44
C GLY A 104 14.32 49.32 -6.10
N THR A 105 15.28 50.21 -5.84
CA THR A 105 15.20 51.50 -5.11
C THR A 105 14.16 51.70 -3.98
N ALA A 106 14.68 52.00 -2.78
CA ALA A 106 13.99 52.47 -1.58
C ALA A 106 13.18 53.77 -1.76
N PRO A 107 12.16 53.98 -0.91
CA PRO A 107 12.26 55.11 0.02
C PRO A 107 11.80 54.82 1.47
N THR A 108 12.31 55.70 2.33
CA THR A 108 12.17 55.85 3.78
C THR A 108 10.78 56.20 4.31
N GLY A 109 10.51 55.80 5.56
CA GLY A 109 9.45 56.31 6.46
C GLY A 109 8.34 55.28 6.69
N GLU A 110 7.71 55.12 7.84
CA GLU A 110 7.71 55.75 9.16
C GLU A 110 6.69 54.95 10.02
N THR A 111 6.83 55.00 11.34
CA THR A 111 5.85 54.59 12.39
C THR A 111 5.54 53.11 12.67
N ALA A 112 5.97 52.68 13.85
CA ALA A 112 5.52 51.50 14.58
C ALA A 112 4.14 51.71 15.24
N PRO A 113 3.37 50.62 15.47
CA PRO A 113 2.33 50.62 16.50
C PRO A 113 2.59 49.60 17.62
N ALA A 114 2.53 50.14 18.83
CA ALA A 114 2.07 49.61 20.11
C ALA A 114 1.97 48.09 20.35
N VAL A 115 2.78 47.64 21.31
CA VAL A 115 2.67 46.38 22.06
C VAL A 115 1.51 46.45 23.07
N PRO A 116 0.55 45.51 23.08
CA PRO A 116 -0.38 45.35 24.21
C PRO A 116 0.23 44.51 25.35
N PRO A 117 -0.24 44.72 26.60
CA PRO A 117 0.48 44.30 27.80
C PRO A 117 0.31 42.81 28.17
N VAL A 118 1.37 42.34 28.83
CA VAL A 118 1.56 41.08 29.55
C VAL A 118 0.43 40.83 30.55
N MET A 119 -0.16 39.63 30.51
CA MET A 119 -0.99 39.10 31.60
C MET A 119 -0.16 38.20 32.50
N ASP A 120 -0.27 38.44 33.80
CA ASP A 120 0.34 37.67 34.90
C ASP A 120 -0.21 36.23 35.00
N PRO A 121 0.58 35.28 35.54
CA PRO A 121 0.21 33.86 35.60
C PRO A 121 -0.83 33.56 36.69
N ILE A 122 -1.87 32.81 36.30
CA ILE A 122 -2.87 32.24 37.20
C ILE A 122 -2.23 31.15 38.05
N THR A 123 -2.38 31.33 39.36
CA THR A 123 -1.98 30.43 40.45
C THR A 123 -2.81 29.14 40.43
N ALA A 124 -2.14 27.99 40.42
CA ALA A 124 -2.76 26.68 40.60
C ALA A 124 -3.12 26.44 42.08
N PRO A 125 -4.27 25.81 42.40
CA PRO A 125 -4.55 25.39 43.76
C PRO A 125 -3.89 24.04 44.06
N ALA A 126 -3.25 23.99 45.23
CA ALA A 126 -2.73 22.79 45.87
C ALA A 126 -3.86 21.80 46.21
N VAL A 127 -3.62 20.52 45.96
CA VAL A 127 -4.42 19.40 46.49
C VAL A 127 -3.47 18.48 47.25
N ASP A 128 -3.59 18.50 48.57
CA ASP A 128 -3.13 17.46 49.48
C ASP A 128 -4.10 16.26 49.40
N GLN A 129 -3.53 15.05 49.43
CA GLN A 129 -3.89 13.92 50.34
C GLN A 129 -3.59 12.55 49.70
N GLU A 130 -2.40 12.06 50.05
CA GLU A 130 -2.17 10.79 50.76
C GLU A 130 -3.34 9.77 50.78
N THR A 131 -3.26 8.74 49.93
CA THR A 131 -3.87 7.44 50.24
C THR A 131 -2.99 6.29 49.74
N LYS A 132 -2.60 5.44 50.70
CA LYS A 132 -1.85 4.19 50.56
C LYS A 132 -2.83 3.02 50.39
N PRO A 133 -2.61 2.09 49.45
CA PRO A 133 -3.13 0.73 49.57
C PRO A 133 -1.97 -0.28 49.54
N SER A 134 -1.76 -1.06 50.61
CA SER A 134 -2.37 -2.37 50.84
C SER A 134 -1.77 -3.47 49.96
N GLU A 135 -0.71 -4.07 50.50
CA GLU A 135 -0.05 -5.31 50.11
C GLU A 135 -1.02 -6.50 50.19
N PRO A 136 -1.16 -7.34 49.13
CA PRO A 136 -1.83 -8.62 49.24
C PRO A 136 -0.82 -9.78 49.34
N ALA A 137 -1.23 -10.73 50.17
CA ALA A 137 -0.51 -11.89 50.65
C ALA A 137 -0.11 -12.91 49.56
N ALA A 138 1.01 -13.59 49.84
CA ALA A 138 1.49 -14.78 49.15
C ALA A 138 0.50 -15.96 49.24
N PRO A 139 0.42 -16.81 48.20
CA PRO A 139 -0.08 -18.17 48.33
C PRO A 139 1.03 -19.22 48.30
N SER A 140 0.76 -20.25 49.08
CA SER A 140 1.54 -21.40 49.50
C SER A 140 2.03 -22.34 48.39
N GLU A 141 3.15 -22.99 48.72
CA GLU A 141 3.68 -24.21 48.10
C GLU A 141 2.68 -25.37 48.11
N ILE A 142 2.47 -25.98 46.94
CA ILE A 142 1.95 -27.34 46.73
C ILE A 142 2.78 -27.87 45.55
N GLY A 143 3.63 -28.87 45.70
CA GLY A 143 3.27 -30.27 45.90
C GLY A 143 3.60 -31.01 44.61
N SER A 144 4.78 -31.63 44.61
CA SER A 144 5.36 -32.46 43.56
C SER A 144 4.62 -33.78 43.37
N GLU A 145 4.19 -34.10 42.15
CA GLU A 145 3.93 -35.47 41.71
C GLU A 145 4.49 -35.71 40.31
N ALA A 146 5.34 -36.75 40.23
CA ALA A 146 5.92 -37.31 39.03
C ALA A 146 4.90 -38.24 38.36
N LEU A 147 4.81 -38.18 37.03
CA LEU A 147 4.08 -39.17 36.24
C LEU A 147 4.92 -39.66 35.05
N ASP A 148 4.94 -40.97 34.97
CA ASP A 148 5.71 -41.84 34.10
C ASP A 148 5.38 -41.72 32.61
N ALA A 149 6.41 -41.97 31.79
CA ALA A 149 6.32 -42.21 30.36
C ALA A 149 5.73 -43.60 30.05
N PRO A 150 5.20 -43.78 28.83
CA PRO A 150 5.45 -45.04 28.15
C PRO A 150 5.97 -44.87 26.72
N ASP A 151 6.98 -45.71 26.46
CA ASP A 151 7.51 -46.12 25.17
C ASP A 151 6.42 -46.60 24.19
N ALA A 152 6.54 -46.21 22.93
CA ALA A 152 5.92 -46.93 21.82
C ALA A 152 6.78 -46.82 20.55
N SER A 153 7.61 -47.84 20.33
CA SER A 153 8.21 -48.18 19.04
C SER A 153 7.14 -48.67 18.05
N PRO A 154 7.23 -48.36 16.75
CA PRO A 154 6.60 -49.17 15.72
C PRO A 154 7.61 -49.98 14.91
N SER A 155 7.27 -51.25 14.77
CA SER A 155 7.92 -52.30 14.01
C SER A 155 7.90 -52.06 12.50
N ALA A 156 8.96 -52.54 11.85
CA ALA A 156 9.08 -52.68 10.41
C ALA A 156 8.28 -53.88 9.87
N SER A 157 7.71 -53.73 8.67
CA SER A 157 7.32 -54.84 7.80
C SER A 157 7.23 -54.42 6.32
N ASN A 158 8.25 -54.81 5.55
CA ASN A 158 8.27 -55.55 4.27
C ASN A 158 7.24 -55.34 3.12
N GLN A 159 7.85 -55.44 1.92
CA GLN A 159 7.37 -55.92 0.59
C GLN A 159 6.53 -54.94 -0.25
N ALA A 160 6.99 -54.43 -1.41
CA ALA A 160 7.46 -55.05 -2.67
C ALA A 160 6.31 -55.61 -3.53
N GLU A 161 5.96 -54.89 -4.62
CA GLU A 161 5.90 -55.34 -6.04
C GLU A 161 5.02 -54.41 -6.92
N ASP A 162 5.44 -54.30 -8.18
CA ASP A 162 4.74 -53.91 -9.42
C ASP A 162 4.01 -52.56 -9.55
N ASP A 163 4.43 -51.73 -10.52
CA ASP A 163 3.84 -51.80 -11.87
C ASP A 163 4.48 -50.81 -12.86
N ALA A 164 4.78 -51.29 -14.06
CA ALA A 164 5.28 -50.51 -15.18
C ALA A 164 4.15 -49.66 -15.79
N ARG A 165 4.05 -48.39 -15.38
CA ARG A 165 3.22 -47.39 -16.07
C ARG A 165 3.99 -46.70 -17.19
N PRO A 166 3.38 -46.47 -18.37
CA PRO A 166 3.96 -45.62 -19.41
C PRO A 166 4.18 -44.20 -18.84
N PRO A 167 5.15 -43.42 -19.37
CA PRO A 167 5.41 -42.09 -18.87
C PRO A 167 4.16 -41.24 -19.05
N SER A 168 3.42 -41.06 -17.95
CA SER A 168 2.33 -40.10 -17.89
C SER A 168 2.93 -38.76 -18.29
N SER A 169 2.33 -38.10 -19.27
CA SER A 169 2.63 -36.72 -19.62
C SER A 169 2.60 -35.90 -18.33
N HIS A 170 3.77 -35.62 -17.77
CA HIS A 170 3.90 -34.80 -16.58
C HIS A 170 3.49 -33.39 -17.00
N ARG A 171 2.21 -33.06 -16.77
CA ARG A 171 1.81 -31.66 -16.71
C ARG A 171 2.72 -31.03 -15.65
N PRO A 172 3.48 -29.97 -15.99
CA PRO A 172 4.21 -29.23 -14.98
C PRO A 172 3.18 -28.72 -13.99
N VAL A 173 3.19 -29.26 -12.78
CA VAL A 173 2.42 -28.74 -11.66
C VAL A 173 3.34 -27.74 -10.98
N LEU A 174 2.84 -26.52 -10.73
CA LEU A 174 3.47 -25.59 -9.80
C LEU A 174 3.63 -26.34 -8.47
N ARG A 175 4.85 -26.80 -8.18
CA ARG A 175 5.11 -27.53 -6.95
C ARG A 175 5.21 -26.49 -5.86
N GLN A 176 4.26 -26.53 -4.92
CA GLN A 176 4.48 -25.93 -3.61
C GLN A 176 5.65 -26.69 -2.97
N SER A 177 6.89 -26.21 -3.15
CA SER A 177 7.97 -26.64 -2.26
C SER A 177 7.66 -26.02 -0.91
N LEU A 178 6.97 -26.79 -0.07
CA LEU A 178 6.73 -26.44 1.31
C LEU A 178 8.11 -26.18 1.96
N SER A 179 8.42 -24.90 2.15
CA SER A 179 9.47 -24.49 3.06
C SER A 179 8.94 -24.73 4.48
N VAL A 180 8.90 -25.99 4.92
CA VAL A 180 8.40 -26.43 6.24
C VAL A 180 9.35 -26.01 7.37
N LEU A 181 10.48 -25.40 7.05
CA LEU A 181 11.43 -24.97 8.04
C LEU A 181 11.80 -23.50 7.83
N TYR A 182 11.58 -22.72 8.89
CA TYR A 182 12.19 -21.42 9.22
C TYR A 182 11.43 -20.12 8.87
N THR A 183 10.88 -19.55 9.95
CA THR A 183 10.45 -18.16 10.27
C THR A 183 9.36 -17.51 9.41
N GLU A 184 8.34 -16.98 10.09
CA GLU A 184 7.09 -16.41 9.53
C GLU A 184 7.28 -15.15 8.66
N GLN A 185 8.51 -14.68 8.47
CA GLN A 185 8.84 -13.43 7.76
C GLN A 185 9.45 -13.61 6.36
N ARG A 186 9.55 -14.84 5.83
CA ARG A 186 10.16 -15.02 4.50
C ARG A 186 9.20 -14.71 3.35
N PRO A 187 9.71 -14.19 2.22
CA PRO A 187 8.94 -14.02 0.99
C PRO A 187 8.18 -15.29 0.63
N PHE A 188 6.93 -15.12 0.21
CA PHE A 188 6.18 -16.20 -0.37
C PHE A 188 6.75 -16.50 -1.75
N LEU A 189 7.41 -17.65 -1.88
CA LEU A 189 8.10 -18.09 -3.09
C LEU A 189 7.37 -19.28 -3.70
N LEU A 190 6.88 -19.12 -4.93
CA LEU A 190 6.44 -20.23 -5.76
C LEU A 190 7.40 -20.41 -6.93
N TYR A 191 7.88 -21.63 -7.09
CA TYR A 191 8.76 -22.02 -8.18
C TYR A 191 8.07 -23.02 -9.10
N ALA A 192 8.12 -22.74 -10.40
CA ALA A 192 7.96 -23.72 -11.46
C ALA A 192 9.23 -23.73 -12.30
N SER A 193 9.42 -24.77 -13.13
CA SER A 193 10.57 -24.83 -14.04
C SER A 193 10.64 -23.64 -15.02
N ASP A 194 9.51 -22.99 -15.28
CA ASP A 194 9.34 -21.90 -16.25
C ASP A 194 8.84 -20.59 -15.61
N ALA A 195 8.72 -20.53 -14.27
CA ALA A 195 8.28 -19.33 -13.56
C ALA A 195 8.89 -19.18 -12.16
N SER A 196 9.22 -17.95 -11.80
CA SER A 196 9.63 -17.53 -10.45
C SER A 196 8.67 -16.49 -9.93
N ILE A 197 7.97 -16.76 -8.83
CA ILE A 197 7.01 -15.85 -8.23
C ILE A 197 7.47 -15.54 -6.81
N THR A 198 7.65 -14.27 -6.51
CA THR A 198 8.16 -13.77 -5.23
C THR A 198 7.28 -12.64 -4.73
N TYR A 199 6.60 -12.83 -3.60
CA TYR A 199 5.91 -11.74 -2.91
C TYR A 199 6.59 -11.45 -1.58
N LEU A 200 6.99 -10.19 -1.39
CA LEU A 200 7.44 -9.65 -0.12
C LEU A 200 6.22 -9.21 0.68
N MET A 201 6.01 -9.85 1.83
CA MET A 201 4.86 -9.66 2.70
C MET A 201 5.25 -8.78 3.90
N PRO A 202 4.40 -7.83 4.32
CA PRO A 202 4.69 -6.95 5.43
C PRO A 202 4.46 -7.63 6.79
N ASN A 203 4.86 -6.94 7.85
CA ASN A 203 4.76 -7.43 9.22
C ASN A 203 3.31 -7.63 9.71
N ALA A 204 2.32 -6.86 9.25
CA ALA A 204 0.94 -7.04 9.75
C ALA A 204 0.31 -8.39 9.39
N ILE A 205 0.85 -9.07 8.38
CA ILE A 205 0.42 -10.43 8.03
C ILE A 205 0.90 -11.45 9.06
N VAL A 206 2.06 -11.23 9.66
CA VAL A 206 2.67 -12.14 10.65
C VAL A 206 1.76 -12.25 11.88
N GLY A 207 1.21 -11.12 12.35
CA GLY A 207 0.28 -11.12 13.49
C GLY A 207 -1.10 -11.72 13.21
N ASN A 208 -1.45 -11.95 11.94
CA ASN A 208 -2.81 -12.36 11.53
C ASN A 208 -2.80 -13.59 10.61
N PRO A 209 -2.74 -14.82 11.17
CA PRO A 209 -2.68 -16.05 10.37
C PRO A 209 -3.84 -16.23 9.39
N SER A 210 -5.04 -15.73 9.71
CA SER A 210 -6.20 -15.82 8.83
C SER A 210 -6.07 -14.90 7.61
N LEU A 211 -5.63 -13.66 7.83
CA LEU A 211 -5.33 -12.71 6.74
C LEU A 211 -4.18 -13.22 5.88
N SER A 212 -3.14 -13.79 6.50
CA SER A 212 -2.00 -14.40 5.80
C SER A 212 -2.43 -15.48 4.81
N ARG A 213 -3.26 -16.43 5.27
CA ARG A 213 -3.80 -17.48 4.40
C ARG A 213 -4.67 -16.89 3.29
N TYR A 214 -5.59 -16.00 3.65
CA TYR A 214 -6.49 -15.36 2.70
C TYR A 214 -5.73 -14.62 1.58
N LEU A 215 -4.75 -13.79 1.94
CA LEU A 215 -3.96 -13.05 0.97
C LEU A 215 -3.10 -14.00 0.13
N ARG A 216 -2.48 -15.00 0.75
CA ARG A 216 -1.70 -16.01 0.03
C ARG A 216 -2.55 -16.70 -1.02
N ASP A 217 -3.73 -17.20 -0.66
CA ASP A 217 -4.63 -17.88 -1.60
C ASP A 217 -4.96 -16.99 -2.81
N ILE A 218 -5.21 -15.70 -2.59
CA ILE A 218 -5.46 -14.75 -3.69
C ILE A 218 -4.23 -14.58 -4.58
N LEU A 219 -3.06 -14.34 -3.99
CA LEU A 219 -1.83 -14.10 -4.77
C LEU A 219 -1.37 -15.36 -5.50
N GLU A 220 -1.54 -16.53 -4.90
CA GLU A 220 -1.33 -17.83 -5.54
C GLU A 220 -2.23 -17.99 -6.76
N GLN A 221 -3.53 -17.74 -6.59
CA GLN A 221 -4.50 -17.86 -7.68
C GLN A 221 -4.20 -16.88 -8.82
N ARG A 222 -3.86 -15.63 -8.52
CA ARG A 222 -3.49 -14.61 -9.52
C ARG A 222 -2.22 -15.00 -10.28
N ALA A 223 -1.20 -15.46 -9.57
CA ALA A 223 0.05 -15.89 -10.18
C ALA A 223 -0.18 -17.13 -11.07
N LEU A 224 -1.03 -18.06 -10.63
CA LEU A 224 -1.42 -19.23 -11.42
C LEU A 224 -2.15 -18.84 -12.71
N ILE A 225 -3.12 -17.92 -12.65
CA ILE A 225 -3.84 -17.42 -13.83
C ILE A 225 -2.86 -16.77 -14.81
N SER A 226 -2.02 -15.85 -14.31
CA SER A 226 -1.03 -15.14 -15.15
C SER A 226 -0.05 -16.11 -15.81
N TRP A 227 0.36 -17.16 -15.10
CA TRP A 227 1.20 -18.21 -15.65
C TRP A 227 0.48 -19.04 -16.73
N GLN A 228 -0.81 -19.36 -16.55
CA GLN A 228 -1.61 -20.09 -17.53
C GLN A 228 -1.85 -19.29 -18.81
N GLU A 229 -2.12 -17.98 -18.69
CA GLU A 229 -2.31 -17.06 -19.82
C GLU A 229 -1.04 -17.00 -20.68
N MET A 230 0.12 -16.75 -20.06
CA MET A 230 1.42 -16.72 -20.74
C MET A 230 1.72 -18.01 -21.51
N ARG A 231 1.39 -19.17 -20.93
CA ARG A 231 1.60 -20.45 -21.61
C ARG A 231 0.66 -20.65 -22.78
N THR A 232 -0.58 -20.18 -22.68
CA THR A 232 -1.55 -20.21 -23.77
C THR A 232 -1.09 -19.36 -24.94
N GLU A 233 -0.62 -18.14 -24.66
CA GLU A 233 -0.09 -17.21 -25.66
C GLU A 233 1.10 -17.82 -26.42
N ARG A 234 2.07 -18.38 -25.69
CA ARG A 234 3.24 -19.03 -26.31
C ARG A 234 2.90 -20.27 -27.11
N ALA A 235 1.92 -21.04 -26.66
CA ALA A 235 1.46 -22.20 -27.43
C ALA A 235 0.83 -21.74 -28.76
N ALA A 236 0.10 -20.62 -28.76
CA ALA A 236 -0.43 -20.01 -29.97
C ALA A 236 0.70 -19.51 -30.89
N GLU A 237 1.67 -18.75 -30.37
CA GLU A 237 2.82 -18.26 -31.13
C GLU A 237 3.66 -19.39 -31.74
N ALA A 238 3.90 -20.47 -30.98
CA ALA A 238 4.63 -21.64 -31.46
C ALA A 238 3.87 -22.36 -32.58
N THR A 239 2.54 -22.41 -32.50
CA THR A 239 1.69 -23.00 -33.54
C THR A 239 1.75 -22.16 -34.82
N GLU A 240 1.66 -20.83 -34.70
CA GLU A 240 1.79 -19.91 -35.84
C GLU A 240 3.17 -20.02 -36.49
N ALA A 241 4.25 -20.05 -35.70
CA ALA A 241 5.62 -20.21 -36.19
C ALA A 241 5.84 -21.54 -36.93
N GLN A 242 5.23 -22.63 -36.44
CA GLN A 242 5.26 -23.94 -37.13
C GLN A 242 4.51 -23.91 -38.46
N THR A 243 3.39 -23.18 -38.54
CA THR A 243 2.66 -23.02 -39.81
C THR A 243 3.37 -22.11 -40.80
N ALA A 244 4.17 -21.15 -40.32
CA ALA A 244 4.89 -20.20 -41.15
C ALA A 244 6.22 -20.75 -41.72
N ASN A 245 6.88 -21.70 -41.03
CA ASN A 245 8.20 -22.21 -41.43
C ASN A 245 8.25 -23.74 -41.58
N ALA A 246 8.13 -24.19 -42.83
CA ALA A 246 8.50 -25.54 -43.26
C ALA A 246 10.04 -25.78 -43.10
N PRO A 247 10.52 -27.04 -43.08
CA PRO A 247 11.67 -27.46 -42.30
C PRO A 247 13.01 -26.92 -42.83
N SER A 248 13.62 -25.98 -42.12
CA SER A 248 15.08 -25.86 -42.06
C SER A 248 15.53 -26.32 -40.69
N GLY A 249 16.22 -27.47 -40.60
CA GLY A 249 16.58 -28.18 -39.38
C GLY A 249 17.57 -27.45 -38.46
N LYS A 250 17.19 -26.26 -37.98
CA LYS A 250 17.95 -25.52 -36.99
C LYS A 250 17.42 -25.91 -35.61
N GLU A 251 18.24 -26.68 -34.90
CA GLU A 251 18.03 -27.10 -33.53
C GLU A 251 17.82 -25.84 -32.66
N ILE A 252 16.66 -25.76 -31.99
CA ILE A 252 16.33 -24.64 -31.11
C ILE A 252 17.07 -24.88 -29.79
N GLU A 253 18.07 -24.07 -29.49
CA GLU A 253 18.76 -24.10 -28.19
C GLU A 253 17.74 -23.88 -27.07
N ALA A 254 17.75 -24.78 -26.07
CA ALA A 254 16.90 -24.67 -24.90
C ALA A 254 17.30 -23.44 -24.09
N VAL A 255 16.43 -22.43 -24.02
CA VAL A 255 16.64 -21.23 -23.21
C VAL A 255 16.58 -21.60 -21.73
N GLU A 256 17.65 -21.29 -20.99
CA GLU A 256 17.90 -21.74 -19.60
C GLU A 256 17.27 -20.84 -18.51
N ARG A 257 16.59 -19.74 -18.87
CA ARG A 257 15.95 -18.83 -17.88
C ARG A 257 14.45 -19.13 -17.71
N PRO A 258 13.91 -19.08 -16.47
CA PRO A 258 12.47 -19.15 -16.27
C PRO A 258 11.84 -18.00 -17.03
N SER A 259 10.84 -18.33 -17.83
CA SER A 259 10.26 -17.33 -18.71
C SER A 259 9.56 -16.23 -17.96
N LEU A 260 8.80 -16.54 -16.93
CA LEU A 260 7.96 -15.58 -16.21
C LEU A 260 8.55 -15.30 -14.84
N VAL A 261 8.77 -14.01 -14.53
CA VAL A 261 9.10 -13.56 -13.19
C VAL A 261 7.97 -12.63 -12.72
N ILE A 262 7.40 -12.93 -11.55
CA ILE A 262 6.46 -12.05 -10.87
C ILE A 262 7.08 -11.66 -9.54
N THR A 263 7.26 -10.37 -9.32
CA THR A 263 7.73 -9.81 -8.05
C THR A 263 6.68 -8.87 -7.50
N GLY A 264 6.19 -9.10 -6.29
CA GLY A 264 5.24 -8.21 -5.65
C GLY A 264 5.74 -7.74 -4.28
N ARG A 265 5.39 -6.50 -3.92
CA ARG A 265 5.62 -5.91 -2.61
C ARG A 265 4.28 -5.53 -2.00
N VAL A 266 3.94 -6.17 -0.89
CA VAL A 266 2.75 -5.83 -0.11
C VAL A 266 3.16 -4.86 1.00
N GLU A 267 2.34 -3.86 1.25
CA GLU A 267 2.57 -2.79 2.22
C GLU A 267 1.31 -2.53 3.05
N ASP A 268 1.46 -2.41 4.36
CA ASP A 268 0.36 -2.02 5.24
C ASP A 268 0.03 -0.54 5.04
N GLN A 269 -1.14 -0.16 4.56
CA GLN A 269 -1.54 1.25 4.52
C GLN A 269 -2.29 1.67 5.78
N PHE A 270 -2.98 0.71 6.40
CA PHE A 270 -3.69 0.90 7.65
C PHE A 270 -3.78 -0.41 8.44
N ALA A 271 -3.66 -0.32 9.75
CA ALA A 271 -3.89 -1.42 10.68
C ALA A 271 -4.56 -0.91 11.96
N SER A 272 -5.63 -1.57 12.36
CA SER A 272 -6.28 -1.40 13.67
C SER A 272 -6.73 -2.76 14.19
N SER A 273 -7.33 -2.80 15.38
CA SER A 273 -7.91 -4.03 15.93
C SER A 273 -9.02 -4.62 15.07
N ASN A 274 -9.65 -3.82 14.21
CA ASN A 274 -10.84 -4.20 13.46
C ASN A 274 -10.60 -4.31 11.96
N TYR A 275 -9.66 -3.54 11.41
CA TYR A 275 -9.46 -3.45 9.97
C TYR A 275 -7.98 -3.40 9.61
N ILE A 276 -7.67 -4.03 8.47
CA ILE A 276 -6.37 -3.91 7.81
C ILE A 276 -6.60 -3.47 6.37
N SER A 277 -5.77 -2.56 5.90
CA SER A 277 -5.70 -2.13 4.50
C SER A 277 -4.30 -2.34 3.99
N LEU A 278 -4.16 -3.08 2.90
CA LEU A 278 -2.90 -3.42 2.26
C LEU A 278 -2.87 -2.82 0.85
N TYR A 279 -1.70 -2.34 0.47
CA TYR A 279 -1.35 -1.95 -0.89
C TYR A 279 -0.38 -2.98 -1.47
N LEU A 280 -0.53 -3.34 -2.73
CA LEU A 280 0.38 -4.25 -3.42
C LEU A 280 0.83 -3.64 -4.72
N GLU A 281 2.14 -3.53 -4.87
CA GLU A 281 2.79 -3.25 -6.15
C GLU A 281 3.35 -4.54 -6.73
N GLU A 282 2.86 -4.95 -7.90
CA GLU A 282 3.26 -6.15 -8.61
C GLU A 282 3.97 -5.77 -9.91
N GLN A 283 5.15 -6.33 -10.13
CA GLN A 283 5.92 -6.21 -11.38
C GLN A 283 6.06 -7.58 -12.01
N ARG A 284 5.86 -7.64 -13.33
CA ARG A 284 6.01 -8.86 -14.12
C ARG A 284 7.13 -8.67 -15.13
N SER A 285 7.84 -9.74 -15.46
CA SER A 285 8.72 -9.78 -16.61
C SER A 285 8.68 -11.13 -17.32
N LEU A 286 8.84 -11.10 -18.64
CA LEU A 286 8.97 -12.27 -19.49
C LEU A 286 10.38 -12.27 -20.13
N GLY A 287 11.30 -13.06 -19.59
CA GLY A 287 12.72 -12.96 -19.94
C GLY A 287 13.25 -11.57 -19.61
N ASP A 288 13.76 -10.85 -20.61
CA ASP A 288 14.28 -9.48 -20.46
C ASP A 288 13.20 -8.39 -20.71
N VAL A 289 11.96 -8.78 -21.02
CA VAL A 289 10.85 -7.84 -21.24
C VAL A 289 10.12 -7.58 -19.93
N GLY A 290 10.23 -6.38 -19.38
CA GLY A 290 9.44 -5.94 -18.23
C GLY A 290 8.05 -5.44 -18.63
N PHE A 291 7.05 -5.71 -17.81
CA PHE A 291 5.69 -5.17 -17.95
C PHE A 291 5.48 -3.97 -17.02
N PRO A 292 4.49 -3.11 -17.32
CA PRO A 292 4.07 -2.05 -16.42
C PRO A 292 3.73 -2.60 -15.03
N LYS A 293 4.06 -1.82 -14.00
CA LYS A 293 3.69 -2.17 -12.61
C LYS A 293 2.17 -2.17 -12.47
N THR A 294 1.66 -3.17 -11.77
CA THR A 294 0.24 -3.29 -11.40
C THR A 294 0.07 -2.98 -9.92
N LEU A 295 -0.86 -2.08 -9.61
CA LEU A 295 -1.24 -1.66 -8.28
C LEU A 295 -2.56 -2.29 -7.88
N LEU A 296 -2.56 -2.89 -6.70
CA LEU A 296 -3.68 -3.60 -6.10
C LEU A 296 -3.86 -3.14 -4.65
N SER A 297 -5.05 -3.37 -4.11
CA SER A 297 -5.35 -3.08 -2.71
C SER A 297 -6.21 -4.18 -2.10
N PHE A 298 -6.04 -4.43 -0.81
CA PHE A 298 -6.82 -5.39 -0.05
C PHE A 298 -7.31 -4.75 1.23
N ASN A 299 -8.62 -4.70 1.42
CA ASN A 299 -9.23 -4.18 2.65
C ASN A 299 -9.93 -5.33 3.35
N TYR A 300 -9.60 -5.55 4.63
CA TYR A 300 -10.02 -6.74 5.38
C TYR A 300 -10.59 -6.36 6.75
N ASP A 301 -11.75 -6.91 7.08
CA ASP A 301 -12.38 -6.81 8.39
C ASP A 301 -11.94 -8.01 9.23
N LEU A 302 -11.19 -7.73 10.30
CA LEU A 302 -10.65 -8.73 11.23
C LEU A 302 -11.73 -9.36 12.10
N THR A 303 -12.84 -8.66 12.33
CA THR A 303 -13.96 -9.13 13.16
C THR A 303 -14.80 -10.13 12.38
N SER A 304 -15.20 -9.79 11.15
CA SER A 304 -15.96 -10.70 10.29
C SER A 304 -15.08 -11.69 9.51
N ARG A 305 -13.76 -11.49 9.52
CA ARG A 305 -12.77 -12.29 8.77
C ARG A 305 -13.05 -12.32 7.28
N SER A 306 -13.37 -11.17 6.71
CA SER A 306 -13.75 -11.04 5.31
C SER A 306 -13.16 -9.79 4.68
N ALA A 307 -12.82 -9.88 3.40
CA ALA A 307 -12.54 -8.68 2.63
C ALA A 307 -13.80 -7.83 2.42
N PHE A 308 -13.61 -6.54 2.20
CA PHE A 308 -14.67 -5.61 1.84
C PHE A 308 -14.20 -4.66 0.74
N GLY A 309 -15.13 -4.23 -0.10
CA GLY A 309 -14.89 -3.28 -1.19
C GLY A 309 -15.42 -1.87 -0.90
N LEU A 310 -15.35 -1.01 -1.91
CA LEU A 310 -15.83 0.37 -1.80
C LEU A 310 -17.36 0.42 -1.57
N ALA A 311 -18.11 -0.46 -2.24
CA ALA A 311 -19.56 -0.56 -2.08
C ALA A 311 -19.96 -0.91 -0.65
N ASP A 312 -19.19 -1.78 0.02
CA ASP A 312 -19.45 -2.21 1.39
C ASP A 312 -19.42 -1.08 2.40
N LEU A 313 -18.60 -0.04 2.15
CA LEU A 313 -18.43 1.12 3.03
C LEU A 313 -19.68 1.98 3.14
N PHE A 314 -20.55 1.94 2.14
CA PHE A 314 -21.69 2.84 2.03
C PHE A 314 -23.01 2.13 2.31
N ARG A 315 -24.05 2.90 2.61
CA ARG A 315 -25.38 2.35 2.90
C ARG A 315 -25.97 1.67 1.66
N ASN A 316 -26.43 0.42 1.84
CA ASN A 316 -27.06 -0.38 0.79
C ASN A 316 -28.53 0.00 0.48
N GLU A 317 -28.99 1.20 0.84
CA GLU A 317 -30.43 1.49 0.83
C GLU A 317 -30.98 1.77 -0.58
N THR A 318 -30.19 2.33 -1.52
CA THR A 318 -30.57 2.46 -2.93
C THR A 318 -29.36 2.57 -3.88
N ASN A 319 -29.46 2.03 -5.11
CA ASN A 319 -28.45 2.22 -6.17
C ASN A 319 -28.16 3.70 -6.47
N ASN A 320 -29.16 4.58 -6.31
CA ASN A 320 -29.03 6.01 -6.55
C ASN A 320 -28.09 6.69 -5.53
N ALA A 321 -28.13 6.27 -4.27
CA ALA A 321 -27.25 6.82 -3.24
C ALA A 321 -25.79 6.44 -3.51
N LEU A 322 -25.52 5.18 -3.85
CA LEU A 322 -24.17 4.72 -4.24
C LEU A 322 -23.65 5.47 -5.46
N ASN A 323 -24.47 5.64 -6.50
CA ASN A 323 -24.09 6.41 -7.69
C ASN A 323 -23.77 7.88 -7.37
N SER A 324 -24.51 8.50 -6.45
CA SER A 324 -24.26 9.89 -6.04
C SER A 324 -22.93 10.02 -5.30
N VAL A 325 -22.60 9.04 -4.45
CA VAL A 325 -21.28 8.99 -3.77
C VAL A 325 -20.17 8.76 -4.77
N ALA A 326 -20.32 7.81 -5.70
CA ALA A 326 -19.34 7.57 -6.76
C ALA A 326 -19.07 8.84 -7.58
N GLN A 327 -20.12 9.59 -7.96
CA GLN A 327 -19.98 10.88 -8.63
C GLN A 327 -19.20 11.90 -7.81
N LEU A 328 -19.49 12.02 -6.53
CA LEU A 328 -18.78 12.94 -5.63
C LEU A 328 -17.29 12.57 -5.51
N LEU A 329 -16.99 11.29 -5.31
CA LEU A 329 -15.61 10.78 -5.24
C LEU A 329 -14.86 11.04 -6.55
N THR A 330 -15.46 10.67 -7.69
CA THR A 330 -14.86 10.86 -9.01
C THR A 330 -14.60 12.34 -9.31
N ALA A 331 -15.53 13.25 -8.98
CA ALA A 331 -15.32 14.68 -9.19
C ALA A 331 -14.15 15.22 -8.36
N TYR A 332 -14.05 14.82 -7.10
CA TYR A 332 -12.92 15.20 -6.24
C TYR A 332 -11.60 14.64 -6.78
N ILE A 333 -11.60 13.36 -7.18
CA ILE A 333 -10.42 12.69 -7.74
C ILE A 333 -9.96 13.38 -9.03
N GLN A 334 -10.87 13.67 -9.94
CA GLN A 334 -10.56 14.38 -11.18
C GLN A 334 -9.89 15.73 -10.91
N ALA A 335 -10.38 16.50 -9.94
CA ALA A 335 -9.80 17.79 -9.56
C ALA A 335 -8.37 17.64 -9.01
N ASP A 336 -8.09 16.63 -8.18
CA ASP A 336 -6.75 16.40 -7.66
C ASP A 336 -5.79 15.89 -8.73
N ILE A 337 -6.23 15.02 -9.65
CA ILE A 337 -5.40 14.56 -10.77
C ILE A 337 -5.03 15.73 -11.69
N VAL A 338 -5.97 16.64 -11.98
CA VAL A 338 -5.66 17.88 -12.72
C VAL A 338 -4.55 18.67 -12.04
N ARG A 339 -4.63 18.83 -10.71
CA ARG A 339 -3.59 19.52 -9.92
C ARG A 339 -2.25 18.79 -10.04
N GLN A 340 -2.23 17.47 -9.85
CA GLN A 340 -1.00 16.66 -9.95
C GLN A 340 -0.37 16.74 -11.35
N LYS A 341 -1.16 16.56 -12.41
CA LYS A 341 -0.68 16.70 -13.79
C LYS A 341 -0.14 18.09 -14.07
N SER A 342 -0.82 19.14 -13.59
CA SER A 342 -0.38 20.51 -13.81
C SER A 342 0.99 20.79 -13.18
N ILE A 343 1.23 20.24 -11.98
CA ILE A 343 2.54 20.33 -11.31
C ILE A 343 3.60 19.56 -12.09
N ARG A 344 3.32 18.32 -12.52
CA ARG A 344 4.27 17.49 -13.26
C ARG A 344 4.66 18.09 -14.62
N LEU A 345 3.70 18.69 -15.32
CA LEU A 345 3.90 19.28 -16.65
C LEU A 345 4.36 20.75 -16.61
N GLY A 346 4.34 21.39 -15.44
CA GLY A 346 4.64 22.82 -15.30
C GLY A 346 3.67 23.74 -16.05
N THR A 347 2.47 23.25 -16.40
CA THR A 347 1.44 23.99 -17.14
C THR A 347 0.07 23.65 -16.62
N GLN A 348 -0.89 24.57 -16.71
CA GLN A 348 -2.24 24.32 -16.23
C GLN A 348 -2.97 23.33 -17.17
N VAL A 349 -3.37 22.19 -16.62
CA VAL A 349 -4.22 21.21 -17.29
C VAL A 349 -5.69 21.50 -16.94
N THR A 350 -6.60 21.28 -17.88
CA THR A 350 -8.05 21.27 -17.61
C THR A 350 -8.64 19.90 -17.96
N PRO A 351 -9.71 19.44 -17.28
CA PRO A 351 -10.32 18.15 -17.57
C PRO A 351 -10.72 17.98 -19.04
N GLN A 352 -11.15 19.06 -19.71
CA GLN A 352 -11.64 19.03 -21.09
C GLN A 352 -10.51 18.90 -22.13
N GLN A 353 -9.29 19.34 -21.77
CA GLN A 353 -8.12 19.26 -22.66
C GLN A 353 -7.43 17.89 -22.59
N ASP A 354 -7.70 17.12 -21.53
CA ASP A 354 -7.10 15.82 -21.30
C ASP A 354 -8.08 14.71 -21.67
N SER A 355 -7.73 13.90 -22.67
CA SER A 355 -8.58 12.82 -23.18
C SER A 355 -8.85 11.71 -22.15
N TRP A 356 -7.95 11.50 -21.19
CA TRP A 356 -8.16 10.53 -20.11
C TRP A 356 -9.14 11.08 -19.08
N LEU A 357 -9.00 12.36 -18.72
CA LEU A 357 -9.85 12.98 -17.69
C LEU A 357 -11.26 13.31 -18.19
N SER A 358 -11.39 13.77 -19.44
CA SER A 358 -12.70 14.12 -20.02
C SER A 358 -13.66 12.93 -20.11
N ASN A 359 -13.13 11.72 -20.20
CA ASN A 359 -13.89 10.48 -20.30
C ASN A 359 -13.99 9.70 -18.98
N MET A 360 -13.48 10.25 -17.88
CA MET A 360 -13.52 9.60 -16.57
C MET A 360 -14.96 9.43 -16.11
N ARG A 361 -15.38 8.17 -15.90
CA ARG A 361 -16.75 7.83 -15.48
C ARG A 361 -16.82 7.60 -13.97
N PRO A 362 -17.94 7.97 -13.32
CA PRO A 362 -18.19 7.62 -11.94
C PRO A 362 -18.57 6.14 -11.86
N ASP A 363 -17.57 5.31 -11.66
CA ASP A 363 -17.68 3.86 -11.62
C ASP A 363 -16.98 3.32 -10.37
N LEU A 364 -17.65 2.42 -9.64
CA LEU A 364 -17.08 1.80 -8.44
C LEU A 364 -15.95 0.84 -8.81
N ASP A 365 -16.01 0.20 -9.98
CA ASP A 365 -14.95 -0.69 -10.44
C ASP A 365 -13.69 0.10 -10.78
N PHE A 366 -13.84 1.27 -11.39
CA PHE A 366 -12.75 2.22 -11.61
C PHE A 366 -12.11 2.71 -10.28
N LEU A 367 -12.90 2.76 -9.21
CA LEU A 367 -12.47 3.17 -7.87
C LEU A 367 -12.14 1.98 -6.95
N SER A 368 -12.00 0.77 -7.50
CA SER A 368 -11.83 -0.46 -6.71
C SER A 368 -10.48 -0.56 -5.99
N THR A 369 -9.44 0.08 -6.54
CA THR A 369 -8.11 0.10 -5.92
C THR A 369 -7.99 1.27 -4.95
N PHE A 370 -8.30 1.02 -3.68
CA PHE A 370 -8.19 2.01 -2.61
C PHE A 370 -7.71 1.41 -1.30
N THR A 371 -7.10 2.24 -0.48
CA THR A 371 -6.68 1.89 0.88
C THR A 371 -7.23 2.87 1.92
N LEU A 372 -7.29 2.43 3.17
CA LEU A 372 -7.69 3.26 4.30
C LEU A 372 -6.52 4.16 4.70
N VAL A 373 -6.80 5.41 5.06
CA VAL A 373 -5.77 6.35 5.52
C VAL A 373 -5.88 6.53 7.03
N PRO A 374 -4.80 6.32 7.81
CA PRO A 374 -4.84 6.48 9.25
C PRO A 374 -5.10 7.92 9.67
N SER A 375 -5.74 8.07 10.82
CA SER A 375 -6.03 9.35 11.46
C SER A 375 -5.03 9.67 12.56
N ARG A 376 -4.87 10.97 12.84
CA ARG A 376 -4.24 11.45 14.07
C ARG A 376 -5.02 11.04 15.33
N GLN A 377 -6.31 10.75 15.18
CA GLN A 377 -7.12 10.17 16.25
C GLN A 377 -6.88 8.66 16.26
N ASN A 378 -6.46 8.15 17.42
CA ASN A 378 -6.05 6.76 17.56
C ASN A 378 -7.13 5.78 17.05
N GLY A 379 -6.73 4.84 16.20
CA GLY A 379 -7.58 3.78 15.65
C GLY A 379 -8.63 4.24 14.63
N GLN A 380 -8.68 5.52 14.29
CA GLN A 380 -9.62 6.05 13.30
C GLN A 380 -9.04 6.13 11.89
N ILE A 381 -9.95 6.18 10.92
CA ILE A 381 -9.69 6.30 9.49
C ILE A 381 -9.99 7.73 9.06
N ALA A 382 -8.99 8.47 8.61
CA ALA A 382 -9.17 9.86 8.17
C ALA A 382 -9.72 10.00 6.75
N GLY A 383 -9.75 8.93 5.98
CA GLY A 383 -10.27 8.93 4.61
C GLY A 383 -9.83 7.73 3.80
N LEU A 384 -9.93 7.86 2.48
CA LEU A 384 -9.55 6.84 1.51
C LEU A 384 -8.42 7.36 0.63
N LYS A 385 -7.48 6.50 0.25
CA LYS A 385 -6.47 6.78 -0.77
C LYS A 385 -6.74 5.89 -1.98
N PHE A 386 -7.06 6.48 -3.12
CA PHE A 386 -7.27 5.77 -4.38
C PHE A 386 -5.96 5.67 -5.15
N HIS A 387 -5.68 4.50 -5.71
CA HIS A 387 -4.46 4.22 -6.46
C HIS A 387 -4.80 3.91 -7.91
N PHE A 388 -4.21 4.65 -8.83
CA PHE A 388 -4.43 4.49 -10.26
C PHE A 388 -3.17 3.92 -10.91
N ASN A 389 -3.35 2.76 -11.56
CA ASN A 389 -2.32 2.08 -12.33
C ASN A 389 -1.70 3.00 -13.39
N PRO A 390 -0.38 2.88 -13.67
CA PRO A 390 0.25 3.53 -14.80
C PRO A 390 -0.53 3.27 -16.10
N GLY A 391 -0.71 4.29 -16.93
CA GLY A 391 -1.48 4.19 -18.18
C GLY A 391 -3.00 4.39 -18.04
N LEU A 392 -3.57 4.33 -16.83
CA LEU A 392 -5.01 4.45 -16.63
C LEU A 392 -5.53 5.89 -16.78
N LEU A 393 -4.78 6.85 -16.22
CA LEU A 393 -5.14 8.27 -16.20
C LEU A 393 -4.19 9.14 -17.03
N GLY A 394 -3.32 8.55 -17.85
CA GLY A 394 -2.29 9.26 -18.60
C GLY A 394 -1.40 8.30 -19.38
N ALA A 395 -0.28 8.78 -19.89
CA ALA A 395 0.73 7.90 -20.48
C ALA A 395 1.37 7.02 -19.40
N GLU A 396 1.87 5.84 -19.75
CA GLU A 396 2.58 4.98 -18.80
C GLU A 396 3.80 5.68 -18.18
N ALA A 397 4.48 6.54 -18.97
CA ALA A 397 5.60 7.36 -18.53
C ALA A 397 5.23 8.39 -17.44
N ASP A 398 3.95 8.72 -17.27
CA ASP A 398 3.50 9.56 -16.16
C ASP A 398 3.58 8.80 -14.83
N GLY A 399 3.67 7.47 -14.86
CA GLY A 399 3.62 6.62 -13.69
C GLY A 399 2.23 6.54 -13.06
N ALA A 400 2.20 6.09 -11.81
CA ALA A 400 0.97 5.99 -11.04
C ALA A 400 0.46 7.35 -10.54
N TYR A 401 -0.83 7.39 -10.22
CA TYR A 401 -1.45 8.50 -9.50
C TYR A 401 -2.10 8.00 -8.22
N ASP A 402 -1.94 8.77 -7.15
CA ASP A 402 -2.54 8.50 -5.84
C ASP A 402 -3.39 9.70 -5.44
N VAL A 403 -4.63 9.47 -5.01
CA VAL A 403 -5.51 10.56 -4.54
C VAL A 403 -6.08 10.26 -3.17
N TYR A 404 -5.78 11.15 -2.21
CA TYR A 404 -6.39 11.13 -0.89
C TYR A 404 -7.73 11.89 -0.87
N VAL A 405 -8.78 11.21 -0.43
CA VAL A 405 -10.13 11.76 -0.23
C VAL A 405 -10.46 11.77 1.27
N PRO A 406 -10.56 12.95 1.90
CA PRO A 406 -10.95 13.08 3.30
C PRO A 406 -12.32 12.46 3.61
N ALA A 407 -12.43 11.83 4.80
CA ALA A 407 -13.68 11.25 5.28
C ALA A 407 -14.84 12.25 5.29
N ALA A 408 -14.58 13.52 5.60
CA ALA A 408 -15.58 14.59 5.64
C ALA A 408 -16.39 14.73 4.33
N ILE A 409 -15.85 14.29 3.19
CA ILE A 409 -16.52 14.36 1.88
C ILE A 409 -17.64 13.32 1.78
N PHE A 410 -17.44 12.12 2.31
CA PHE A 410 -18.36 10.98 2.11
C PHE A 410 -18.95 10.42 3.40
N ALA A 411 -18.53 10.91 4.58
CA ALA A 411 -18.96 10.45 5.90
C ALA A 411 -20.49 10.35 6.06
N PRO A 412 -21.32 11.30 5.55
CA PRO A 412 -22.77 11.20 5.67
C PRO A 412 -23.38 9.96 5.00
N SER A 413 -22.68 9.39 4.02
CA SER A 413 -23.13 8.25 3.22
C SER A 413 -22.60 6.91 3.74
N LEU A 414 -21.72 6.91 4.75
CA LEU A 414 -21.16 5.69 5.33
C LEU A 414 -22.25 4.80 5.92
N ALA A 415 -22.06 3.49 5.76
CA ALA A 415 -22.86 2.50 6.46
C ALA A 415 -22.62 2.66 7.99
N PRO A 416 -23.66 2.46 8.83
CA PRO A 416 -23.53 2.63 10.27
C PRO A 416 -22.37 1.84 10.90
N ARG A 417 -22.08 0.64 10.40
CA ARG A 417 -20.95 -0.19 10.89
C ARG A 417 -19.57 0.43 10.72
N PHE A 418 -19.41 1.37 9.77
CA PHE A 418 -18.13 2.06 9.51
C PHE A 418 -18.10 3.48 10.06
N ALA A 419 -19.27 4.10 10.30
CA ALA A 419 -19.37 5.52 10.59
C ALA A 419 -18.49 5.96 11.79
N ASP A 420 -18.49 5.19 12.87
CA ASP A 420 -17.74 5.51 14.10
C ASP A 420 -16.22 5.36 13.95
N MET A 421 -15.77 4.66 12.91
CA MET A 421 -14.36 4.42 12.64
C MET A 421 -13.74 5.52 11.78
N PHE A 422 -14.55 6.30 11.05
CA PHE A 422 -14.05 7.37 10.20
C PHE A 422 -14.06 8.71 10.94
N GLY A 423 -12.89 9.35 11.05
CA GLY A 423 -12.76 10.61 11.77
C GLY A 423 -11.34 11.15 11.86
N GLY A 424 -11.22 12.39 12.33
CA GLY A 424 -9.97 13.11 12.50
C GLY A 424 -9.26 13.50 11.21
N GLU A 425 -8.06 14.06 11.37
CA GLU A 425 -7.20 14.49 10.27
C GLU A 425 -6.26 13.36 9.85
N ALA A 426 -5.94 13.29 8.55
CA ALA A 426 -5.01 12.29 8.05
C ALA A 426 -3.63 12.40 8.69
N MET A 427 -3.11 11.24 9.09
CA MET A 427 -1.76 11.12 9.56
C MET A 427 -0.81 11.17 8.36
N MET A 428 -0.11 12.28 8.20
CA MET A 428 0.94 12.43 7.19
C MET A 428 2.24 11.85 7.72
N ALA A 429 2.46 10.57 7.45
CA ALA A 429 3.71 9.90 7.75
C ALA A 429 4.38 9.41 6.47
N SER A 430 5.69 9.58 6.38
CA SER A 430 6.50 8.91 5.37
C SER A 430 6.94 7.55 5.90
N ARG A 431 6.83 6.51 5.08
CA ARG A 431 7.41 5.21 5.39
C ARG A 431 8.72 5.02 4.67
N HIS A 432 9.70 4.50 5.39
CA HIS A 432 11.01 4.14 4.89
C HIS A 432 11.29 2.70 5.23
N TYR A 433 11.85 1.96 4.28
CA TYR A 433 12.08 0.53 4.42
C TYR A 433 13.56 0.22 4.53
N ALA A 434 13.85 -0.88 5.20
CA ALA A 434 15.19 -1.42 5.22
C ALA A 434 15.59 -1.87 3.81
N SER A 435 16.89 -1.82 3.52
CA SER A 435 17.40 -2.28 2.23
C SER A 435 17.34 -3.80 2.11
N GLY A 436 17.23 -4.32 0.88
CA GLY A 436 17.22 -5.76 0.63
C GLY A 436 15.87 -6.44 0.89
N PHE A 437 15.89 -7.59 1.58
CA PHE A 437 14.72 -8.44 1.82
C PHE A 437 14.10 -8.26 3.20
N SER A 438 14.63 -7.35 4.03
CA SER A 438 14.02 -7.04 5.32
C SER A 438 12.67 -6.34 5.13
N THR A 439 11.71 -6.72 5.96
CA THR A 439 10.39 -6.08 6.07
C THR A 439 10.37 -4.95 7.09
N ALA A 440 11.51 -4.69 7.76
CA ALA A 440 11.62 -3.61 8.72
C ALA A 440 11.33 -2.27 8.02
N SER A 441 10.54 -1.43 8.70
CA SER A 441 10.20 -0.12 8.22
C SER A 441 10.10 0.87 9.36
N VAL A 442 10.46 2.11 9.08
CA VAL A 442 10.30 3.24 10.00
C VAL A 442 9.27 4.19 9.39
N ASN A 443 8.27 4.55 10.19
CA ASN A 443 7.29 5.57 9.82
C ASN A 443 7.65 6.87 10.51
N LEU A 444 7.83 7.97 9.77
CA LEU A 444 8.17 9.28 10.32
C LEU A 444 7.04 10.26 10.08
N ALA A 445 6.57 10.92 11.14
CA ALA A 445 5.56 11.96 11.04
C ALA A 445 6.19 13.25 10.49
N GLY A 446 5.64 13.75 9.39
CA GLY A 446 6.03 15.06 8.82
C GLY A 446 7.40 15.15 8.15
N LEU A 447 8.27 14.16 8.29
CA LEU A 447 9.52 14.07 7.51
C LEU A 447 9.25 13.39 6.17
N ARG A 448 9.98 13.73 5.11
CA ARG A 448 9.92 13.07 3.81
C ARG A 448 11.34 12.69 3.39
N SER A 449 11.45 11.77 2.42
CA SER A 449 12.73 11.57 1.71
C SER A 449 13.20 12.91 1.14
N ASP A 450 14.50 13.17 1.27
CA ASP A 450 15.20 14.35 0.76
C ASP A 450 14.73 15.67 1.39
N ALA A 451 14.09 15.60 2.56
CA ALA A 451 13.71 16.78 3.31
C ALA A 451 14.94 17.53 3.83
N ASP A 452 14.87 18.86 3.84
CA ASP A 452 15.84 19.72 4.52
C ASP A 452 15.61 19.65 6.04
N ILE A 453 16.64 19.29 6.79
CA ILE A 453 16.67 19.24 8.24
C ILE A 453 17.75 20.18 8.78
N GLY A 454 17.57 20.73 9.98
CA GLY A 454 18.56 21.64 10.55
C GLY A 454 18.17 22.14 11.93
N GLY A 455 19.18 22.46 12.74
CA GLY A 455 18.99 22.92 14.12
C GLY A 455 18.50 21.82 15.06
N ASP A 456 17.94 22.24 16.20
CA ASP A 456 17.33 21.33 17.17
C ASP A 456 15.94 20.93 16.69
N MET A 457 15.74 19.65 16.46
CA MET A 457 14.48 19.11 15.99
C MET A 457 13.98 17.92 16.81
N VAL A 458 12.67 17.77 16.79
CA VAL A 458 11.97 16.62 17.38
C VAL A 458 11.42 15.78 16.24
N LEU A 459 11.87 14.53 16.17
CA LEU A 459 11.36 13.53 15.27
C LEU A 459 10.38 12.64 16.01
N GLU A 460 9.21 12.44 15.44
CA GLU A 460 8.24 11.47 15.94
C GLU A 460 7.96 10.43 14.88
N GLY A 461 7.79 9.20 15.32
CA GLY A 461 7.59 8.11 14.38
C GLY A 461 7.21 6.81 15.03
N GLU A 462 7.39 5.76 14.25
CA GLU A 462 7.21 4.38 14.65
C GLU A 462 8.32 3.52 14.09
N VAL A 463 8.74 2.55 14.88
CA VAL A 463 9.65 1.47 14.49
C VAL A 463 8.98 0.13 14.75
N PRO A 464 9.46 -0.99 14.17
CA PRO A 464 8.92 -2.30 14.50
C PRO A 464 9.02 -2.57 16.01
N ALA A 465 7.98 -3.14 16.62
CA ALA A 465 8.00 -3.44 18.05
C ALA A 465 9.07 -4.49 18.42
N SER A 466 9.56 -5.27 17.46
CA SER A 466 10.74 -6.13 17.66
C SER A 466 12.00 -5.34 18.04
N TRP A 467 12.03 -4.03 17.78
CA TRP A 467 13.09 -3.12 18.21
C TRP A 467 12.85 -2.60 19.64
N CYS A 468 12.07 -3.32 20.46
CA CYS A 468 11.72 -2.96 21.83
C CYS A 468 12.91 -2.80 22.79
N ASP A 469 14.07 -3.41 22.49
CA ASP A 469 15.34 -3.19 23.19
C ASP A 469 15.93 -1.80 22.90
N GLY A 470 15.41 -1.11 21.88
CA GLY A 470 15.86 0.19 21.40
C GLY A 470 16.50 0.12 20.02
N PHE A 471 16.77 1.30 19.49
CA PHE A 471 17.49 1.50 18.24
C PHE A 471 18.36 2.75 18.39
N HIS A 472 19.43 2.80 17.61
CA HIS A 472 20.26 3.98 17.43
C HIS A 472 19.72 4.79 16.26
N LEU A 473 19.63 6.11 16.43
CA LEU A 473 19.28 7.04 15.38
C LEU A 473 20.42 8.04 15.23
N SER A 474 21.04 8.05 14.06
CA SER A 474 22.14 8.95 13.72
C SER A 474 21.86 9.69 12.41
N LEU A 475 22.43 10.88 12.28
CA LEU A 475 22.56 11.58 11.01
C LEU A 475 23.97 11.31 10.49
N THR A 476 24.06 10.68 9.32
CA THR A 476 25.33 10.33 8.68
C THR A 476 25.51 11.15 7.41
N ASP A 477 26.69 11.72 7.23
CA ASP A 477 27.04 12.42 6.00
C ASP A 477 27.21 11.40 4.85
N LYS A 478 26.49 11.60 3.74
CA LYS A 478 26.46 10.60 2.66
C LYS A 478 27.79 10.41 1.96
N ASN A 479 28.64 11.44 1.92
CA ASN A 479 29.90 11.41 1.17
C ASN A 479 31.04 10.83 1.99
N SER A 480 31.11 11.20 3.27
CA SER A 480 32.17 10.78 4.18
C SER A 480 31.83 9.53 5.00
N GLY A 481 30.54 9.20 5.12
CA GLY A 481 30.05 8.13 5.99
C GLY A 481 30.23 8.44 7.48
N GLN A 482 30.57 9.68 7.85
CA GLN A 482 30.77 10.07 9.24
C GLN A 482 29.44 10.38 9.91
N ILE A 483 29.29 9.95 11.17
CA ILE A 483 28.18 10.37 12.01
C ILE A 483 28.39 11.84 12.35
N VAL A 484 27.41 12.64 11.94
CA VAL A 484 27.36 14.09 12.11
C VAL A 484 26.66 14.44 13.41
N ALA A 485 25.57 13.73 13.73
CA ALA A 485 24.80 13.92 14.95
C ALA A 485 24.16 12.59 15.38
N GLU A 486 23.95 12.44 16.69
CA GLU A 486 23.23 11.30 17.28
C GLU A 486 21.97 11.83 17.99
N ALA A 487 20.85 11.12 17.84
CA ALA A 487 19.60 11.51 18.45
C ALA A 487 19.41 10.88 19.84
N PHE A 488 18.79 11.61 20.75
CA PHE A 488 18.27 11.05 22.00
C PHE A 488 16.89 10.46 21.77
N VAL A 489 16.78 9.12 21.76
CA VAL A 489 15.54 8.39 21.47
C VAL A 489 14.80 8.03 22.75
N ASN A 490 13.54 8.47 22.85
CA ASN A 490 12.58 8.05 23.85
C ASN A 490 11.49 7.17 23.23
N LYS A 491 11.36 5.94 23.72
CA LYS A 491 10.33 4.98 23.29
C LYS A 491 9.03 5.24 24.05
N LEU A 492 7.90 5.10 23.36
CA LEU A 492 6.57 5.42 23.89
C LEU A 492 5.62 4.21 23.75
N PRO A 493 5.85 3.10 24.47
CA PRO A 493 5.04 1.88 24.32
C PRO A 493 3.59 2.02 24.75
N ASP A 494 3.32 2.91 25.70
CA ASP A 494 1.96 3.15 26.17
C ASP A 494 1.18 4.07 25.22
N VAL A 495 1.85 4.64 24.21
CA VAL A 495 1.22 5.46 23.17
C VAL A 495 0.85 4.56 22.01
N PRO A 496 -0.44 4.50 21.63
CA PRO A 496 -0.90 3.72 20.50
C PRO A 496 -0.19 4.10 19.20
N SER A 497 -0.02 3.12 18.31
CA SER A 497 0.50 3.35 16.97
C SER A 497 -0.41 4.30 16.18
N PHE A 498 0.15 4.96 15.18
CA PHE A 498 -0.56 5.67 14.13
C PHE A 498 -1.48 4.77 13.32
N GLY A 499 -1.38 3.45 13.47
CA GLY A 499 -2.13 2.48 12.68
C GLY A 499 -1.66 2.42 11.23
N LEU A 500 -0.39 2.72 10.94
CA LEU A 500 0.19 2.56 9.59
C LEU A 500 0.55 1.11 9.31
N ALA A 501 1.06 0.41 10.33
CA ALA A 501 1.34 -1.01 10.30
C ALA A 501 1.03 -1.60 11.68
N ASP A 502 0.78 -2.91 11.71
CA ASP A 502 0.58 -3.62 12.96
C ASP A 502 1.92 -3.81 13.68
N ASN A 503 1.87 -4.03 15.00
CA ASN A 503 3.04 -4.30 15.84
C ASN A 503 4.16 -3.23 15.73
N MET A 504 3.77 -1.95 15.70
CA MET A 504 4.67 -0.81 15.65
C MET A 504 4.77 -0.12 17.01
N LEU A 505 5.98 0.29 17.38
CA LEU A 505 6.30 1.01 18.60
C LEU A 505 6.53 2.50 18.30
N ARG A 506 5.75 3.37 18.95
CA ARG A 506 5.93 4.82 18.86
C ARG A 506 7.24 5.25 19.51
N PHE A 507 7.87 6.26 18.92
CA PHE A 507 9.04 6.91 19.50
C PHE A 507 9.00 8.42 19.29
N ARG A 508 9.78 9.11 20.12
CA ARG A 508 10.14 10.52 19.97
C ARG A 508 11.65 10.63 20.11
N ALA A 509 12.30 11.31 19.17
CA ALA A 509 13.74 11.51 19.19
C ALA A 509 14.08 13.01 19.10
N GLU A 510 15.08 13.43 19.85
CA GLU A 510 15.63 14.79 19.80
C GLU A 510 16.97 14.74 19.07
N LEU A 511 17.12 15.51 18.00
CA LEU A 511 18.30 15.53 17.13
C LEU A 511 18.73 16.97 16.88
N SER A 512 20.01 17.27 17.06
CA SER A 512 20.60 18.55 16.69
C SER A 512 21.40 18.40 15.39
N ALA A 513 20.76 18.71 14.26
CA ALA A 513 21.40 18.62 12.94
C ALA A 513 22.26 19.88 12.68
N PRO A 514 23.60 19.76 12.57
CA PRO A 514 24.47 20.90 12.37
C PRO A 514 24.50 21.30 10.90
N GLY A 515 24.31 22.58 10.60
CA GLY A 515 24.42 23.06 9.21
C GLY A 515 23.49 24.22 8.92
N ASN A 516 23.67 24.78 7.73
CA ASN A 516 22.77 25.78 7.15
C ASN A 516 21.99 25.17 5.96
N GLY A 517 21.89 23.84 5.87
CA GLY A 517 21.38 23.12 4.70
C GLY A 517 22.44 22.90 3.61
N GLY A 518 22.03 22.14 2.59
CA GLY A 518 22.79 21.91 1.36
C GLY A 518 23.74 20.71 1.37
N THR A 519 23.93 20.03 2.50
CA THR A 519 24.75 18.81 2.57
C THR A 519 23.84 17.58 2.52
N THR A 520 24.13 16.63 1.64
CA THR A 520 23.35 15.39 1.57
C THR A 520 23.76 14.45 2.71
N GLY A 521 22.78 14.01 3.51
CA GLY A 521 22.96 13.05 4.58
C GLY A 521 21.92 11.95 4.56
N GLU A 522 22.01 11.05 5.52
CA GLU A 522 21.05 9.98 5.75
C GLU A 522 20.76 9.89 7.25
N LEU A 523 19.48 9.87 7.63
CA LEU A 523 19.08 9.45 8.96
C LEU A 523 19.07 7.92 8.98
N VAL A 524 19.94 7.33 9.80
CA VAL A 524 20.14 5.89 9.88
C VAL A 524 19.51 5.39 11.18
N PHE A 525 18.59 4.45 11.05
CA PHE A 525 17.92 3.77 12.15
C PHE A 525 18.47 2.34 12.26
N GLU A 526 19.23 2.08 13.31
CA GLU A 526 19.91 0.79 13.53
C GLU A 526 19.32 0.11 14.77
N PRO A 527 18.61 -1.03 14.65
CA PRO A 527 18.13 -1.72 15.84
C PRO A 527 19.28 -2.26 16.69
N TYR A 528 19.11 -2.23 18.01
CA TYR A 528 20.10 -2.86 18.87
C TYR A 528 20.06 -4.38 18.76
N LYS A 529 21.24 -5.00 18.75
CA LYS A 529 21.36 -6.45 18.84
C LYS A 529 20.81 -6.95 20.18
N ILE A 530 19.83 -7.85 20.09
CA ILE A 530 19.25 -8.58 21.24
C ILE A 530 20.07 -9.85 21.48
N GLU A 531 20.40 -10.14 22.74
CA GLU A 531 21.11 -11.37 23.10
C GLU A 531 20.09 -12.51 23.30
N VAL A 532 20.31 -13.66 22.64
CA VAL A 532 19.52 -14.87 22.86
C VAL A 532 20.26 -15.80 23.82
N LYS A 533 19.75 -15.98 25.03
CA LYS A 533 20.32 -16.94 26.01
C LYS A 533 19.34 -18.09 26.21
N ASN A 534 19.81 -19.32 26.00
CA ASN A 534 19.02 -20.56 26.14
C ASN A 534 17.74 -20.58 25.27
N GLY A 535 17.82 -20.04 24.05
CA GLY A 535 16.67 -19.98 23.14
C GLY A 535 15.58 -18.96 23.55
N ARG A 536 15.83 -18.14 24.57
CA ARG A 536 14.95 -17.02 24.95
C ARG A 536 15.65 -15.69 24.69
N LEU A 537 14.86 -14.71 24.26
CA LEU A 537 15.33 -13.32 24.20
C LEU A 537 15.68 -12.88 25.62
N GLN A 538 16.91 -12.39 25.81
CA GLN A 538 17.30 -11.74 27.05
C GLN A 538 17.36 -10.23 26.79
N PRO A 539 16.23 -9.52 27.01
CA PRO A 539 16.21 -8.09 26.82
C PRO A 539 17.18 -7.39 27.75
N ARG A 540 17.71 -6.24 27.32
CA ARG A 540 18.56 -5.40 28.18
C ARG A 540 17.75 -4.89 29.38
N SER A 541 18.44 -4.59 30.48
CA SER A 541 17.81 -3.92 31.62
C SER A 541 17.20 -2.59 31.16
N GLY A 542 15.90 -2.35 31.44
CA GLY A 542 15.16 -1.19 30.95
C GLY A 542 14.58 -1.33 29.53
N SER A 543 14.66 -2.53 28.94
CA SER A 543 13.93 -2.84 27.71
C SER A 543 12.43 -2.79 27.89
N VAL A 544 11.75 -2.54 26.79
CA VAL A 544 10.28 -2.59 26.68
C VAL A 544 9.82 -3.98 26.24
N CYS A 545 10.74 -4.88 25.85
CA CYS A 545 10.41 -6.20 25.36
C CYS A 545 9.73 -7.02 26.46
N ARG A 546 8.59 -7.59 26.11
CA ARG A 546 7.95 -8.65 26.88
C ARG A 546 8.72 -9.95 26.64
N SER A 547 9.33 -10.49 27.70
CA SER A 547 10.14 -11.71 27.61
C SER A 547 9.31 -12.97 27.33
N ASP A 548 7.99 -12.87 27.46
CA ASP A 548 7.02 -13.95 27.27
C ASP A 548 6.40 -14.00 25.87
N GLU A 549 6.58 -12.95 25.06
CA GLU A 549 6.10 -12.92 23.67
C GLU A 549 7.16 -13.47 22.72
N GLU A 550 6.73 -14.32 21.78
CA GLU A 550 7.59 -14.86 20.74
C GLU A 550 7.84 -13.77 19.69
N ILE A 551 8.93 -13.02 19.86
CA ILE A 551 9.33 -11.94 18.96
C ILE A 551 10.50 -12.42 18.10
N THR A 552 10.45 -12.17 16.80
CA THR A 552 11.62 -12.37 15.94
C THR A 552 12.62 -11.26 16.24
N PRO A 553 13.84 -11.57 16.74
CA PRO A 553 14.82 -10.55 17.07
C PRO A 553 15.26 -9.82 15.78
N PRO A 554 15.50 -8.50 15.85
CA PRO A 554 15.99 -7.76 14.69
C PRO A 554 17.39 -8.22 14.30
N ASP A 555 17.67 -8.22 13.01
CA ASP A 555 19.01 -8.40 12.44
C ASP A 555 19.55 -7.02 12.05
N PRO A 556 20.46 -6.40 12.83
CA PRO A 556 20.95 -5.05 12.55
C PRO A 556 21.57 -4.89 11.16
N GLU A 557 22.13 -5.95 10.56
CA GLU A 557 22.72 -5.87 9.22
C GLU A 557 21.66 -5.77 8.12
N GLN A 558 20.47 -6.33 8.35
CA GLN A 558 19.39 -6.38 7.36
C GLN A 558 18.26 -5.40 7.65
N ASP A 559 18.04 -5.07 8.92
CA ASP A 559 16.92 -4.25 9.39
C ASP A 559 17.29 -2.77 9.52
N THR A 560 18.51 -2.37 9.14
CA THR A 560 18.87 -0.95 9.13
C THR A 560 18.07 -0.19 8.09
N VAL A 561 17.45 0.92 8.51
CA VAL A 561 16.65 1.80 7.65
C VAL A 561 17.38 3.13 7.49
N SER A 562 17.66 3.52 6.25
CA SER A 562 18.25 4.82 5.92
C SER A 562 17.23 5.73 5.24
N VAL A 563 17.12 6.96 5.72
CA VAL A 563 16.25 7.99 5.15
C VAL A 563 17.12 9.12 4.60
N PRO A 564 17.18 9.33 3.28
CA PRO A 564 17.97 10.41 2.72
C PRO A 564 17.38 11.76 3.12
N VAL A 565 18.25 12.70 3.46
CA VAL A 565 17.92 14.06 3.91
C VAL A 565 18.97 15.05 3.41
N THR A 566 18.66 16.33 3.47
CA THR A 566 19.64 17.41 3.30
C THR A 566 19.78 18.15 4.62
N TYR A 567 20.99 18.47 5.08
CA TYR A 567 21.24 19.12 6.37
C TYR A 567 22.25 20.28 6.30
#